data_AF-A0A836VZ73-F1
#
_entry.id   AF-A0A836VZ73-F1
#
_cell.length_a   1.000
_cell.length_b   1.000
_cell.length_c   1.000
_cell.angle_alpha   90.00
_cell.angle_beta   90.00
_cell.angle_gamma   90.00
#
_symmetry.space_group_name_H-M   'P 1'
#
loop_
_entity.id
_entity.type
_entity.pdbx_description
1 polymer ?
#
loop_
_entity_poly.entity_id
_entity_poly.type
_entity_poly.pdbx_seq_one_letter_code
_entity_poly.pdbx_strand_id
1 'polypeptide(L)'
;MHIIGKVCAWLIVVLAAVAITLTGLMVQVRNSWAKKTADLKAEYETTQRDLADKQKRLRELEKELARVMLDWNEYWTNIQVDVLDPKAGSVRAAVGPDRGVKQGQTLYLFQPAAEGDGTVFLGPFVVETARQGQCGLRPAWRFRPGEPEKWRYGPGWRFRAAIPTATLAAFRDLEVAFALSDELLHAKQRYLAAQEQLKQSAQQHLNFRLAELHGTDAAPGLVQALEEEEEARNELLVQVDFLRRRLIQTVARLEQLRAANQRLTQQLERRTLPTTAGR
;
A
#
# COMPACT_ATOMS: atom_id res chain seq x y z
N MET A 1 -61.93 -16.72 -104.48
CA MET A 1 -61.04 -16.13 -103.46
C MET A 1 -59.61 -16.58 -103.72
N HIS A 2 -58.70 -15.68 -104.11
CA HIS A 2 -57.30 -16.04 -104.42
C HIS A 2 -56.59 -16.61 -103.20
N ILE A 3 -55.88 -17.72 -103.39
CA ILE A 3 -55.05 -18.39 -102.37
C ILE A 3 -54.05 -17.41 -101.76
N ILE A 4 -53.49 -16.52 -102.58
CA ILE A 4 -52.56 -15.45 -102.17
C ILE A 4 -53.19 -14.50 -101.14
N GLY A 5 -54.47 -14.12 -101.31
CA GLY A 5 -55.16 -13.25 -100.35
C GLY A 5 -55.37 -13.90 -98.97
N LYS A 6 -55.60 -15.22 -98.93
CA LYS A 6 -55.72 -15.98 -97.67
C LYS A 6 -54.37 -16.11 -96.97
N VAL A 7 -53.29 -16.32 -97.72
CA VAL A 7 -51.92 -16.38 -97.18
C VAL A 7 -51.50 -15.03 -96.62
N CYS A 8 -51.75 -13.93 -97.34
CA CYS A 8 -51.46 -12.57 -96.85
C CYS A 8 -52.28 -12.22 -95.59
N ALA A 9 -53.56 -12.59 -95.54
CA ALA A 9 -54.39 -12.36 -94.36
C ALA A 9 -53.85 -13.11 -93.13
N TRP A 10 -53.46 -14.37 -93.27
CA TRP A 10 -52.83 -15.14 -92.19
C TRP A 10 -51.50 -14.54 -91.72
N LEU A 11 -50.69 -14.05 -92.65
CA LEU A 11 -49.39 -13.44 -92.34
C LEU A 11 -49.55 -12.12 -91.56
N ILE A 12 -50.58 -11.32 -91.88
CA ILE A 12 -50.95 -10.12 -91.12
C ILE A 12 -51.38 -10.48 -89.69
N VAL A 13 -52.17 -11.55 -89.51
CA VAL A 13 -52.60 -12.01 -88.18
C VAL A 13 -51.41 -12.48 -87.33
N VAL A 14 -50.46 -13.22 -87.91
CA VAL A 14 -49.24 -13.65 -87.23
C VAL A 14 -48.35 -12.46 -86.87
N LEU A 15 -48.14 -11.51 -87.80
CA LEU A 15 -47.39 -10.28 -87.52
C LEU A 15 -48.04 -9.44 -86.42
N ALA A 16 -49.37 -9.32 -86.41
CA ALA A 16 -50.09 -8.61 -85.36
C ALA A 16 -49.90 -9.29 -83.99
N ALA A 17 -49.95 -10.62 -83.92
CA ALA A 17 -49.70 -11.35 -82.69
C ALA A 17 -48.27 -11.17 -82.17
N VAL A 18 -47.26 -11.21 -83.06
CA VAL A 18 -45.85 -10.97 -82.73
C VAL A 18 -45.62 -9.52 -82.30
N ALA A 19 -46.28 -8.54 -82.93
CA ALA A 19 -46.19 -7.14 -82.55
C ALA A 19 -46.75 -6.92 -81.13
N ILE A 20 -47.87 -7.55 -80.78
CA ILE A 20 -48.47 -7.44 -79.44
C ILE A 20 -47.53 -8.04 -78.37
N THR A 21 -46.93 -9.20 -78.63
CA THR A 21 -46.01 -9.84 -77.66
C THR A 21 -44.72 -9.05 -77.47
N LEU A 22 -44.13 -8.54 -78.57
CA LEU A 22 -42.95 -7.66 -78.51
C LEU A 22 -43.27 -6.35 -77.79
N THR A 23 -44.45 -5.77 -78.02
CA THR A 23 -44.87 -4.54 -77.30
C THR A 23 -45.05 -4.83 -75.81
N GLY A 24 -45.60 -5.98 -75.43
CA GLY A 24 -45.71 -6.42 -74.04
C GLY A 24 -44.35 -6.58 -73.35
N LEU A 25 -43.39 -7.24 -74.01
CA LEU A 25 -42.01 -7.38 -73.53
C LEU A 25 -41.31 -6.01 -73.43
N MET A 26 -41.51 -5.13 -74.42
CA MET A 26 -40.94 -3.79 -74.41
C MET A 26 -41.47 -2.95 -73.25
N VAL A 27 -42.77 -3.04 -72.94
CA VAL A 27 -43.38 -2.36 -71.78
C VAL A 27 -42.85 -2.95 -70.47
N GLN A 28 -42.69 -4.26 -70.35
CA GLN A 28 -42.10 -4.89 -69.16
C GLN A 28 -40.64 -4.44 -68.93
N VAL A 29 -39.82 -4.44 -69.99
CA VAL A 29 -38.44 -3.97 -69.93
C VAL A 29 -38.42 -2.50 -69.54
N ARG A 30 -39.23 -1.64 -70.18
CA ARG A 30 -39.32 -0.20 -69.83
C ARG A 30 -39.74 0.00 -68.37
N ASN A 31 -40.73 -0.73 -67.87
CA ASN A 31 -41.16 -0.64 -66.47
C ASN A 31 -40.06 -1.12 -65.52
N SER A 32 -39.31 -2.17 -65.86
CA SER A 32 -38.18 -2.64 -65.06
C SER A 32 -37.06 -1.61 -64.97
N TRP A 33 -36.75 -0.93 -66.08
CA TRP A 33 -35.77 0.15 -66.13
C TRP A 33 -36.25 1.37 -65.35
N ALA A 34 -37.51 1.77 -65.53
CA ALA A 34 -38.12 2.86 -64.78
C ALA A 34 -38.07 2.59 -63.27
N LYS A 35 -38.39 1.36 -62.83
CA LYS A 35 -38.28 0.95 -61.42
C LYS A 35 -36.83 1.00 -60.93
N LYS A 36 -35.87 0.40 -61.66
CA LYS A 36 -34.45 0.46 -61.31
C LYS A 36 -33.95 1.90 -61.20
N THR A 37 -34.33 2.78 -62.12
CA THR A 37 -33.93 4.20 -62.07
C THR A 37 -34.56 4.94 -60.88
N ALA A 38 -35.79 4.60 -60.49
CA ALA A 38 -36.44 5.17 -59.32
C ALA A 38 -35.77 4.69 -58.02
N ASP A 39 -35.47 3.39 -57.92
CA ASP A 39 -34.79 2.80 -56.76
C ASP A 39 -33.37 3.37 -56.62
N LEU A 40 -32.59 3.42 -57.71
CA LEU A 40 -31.25 4.03 -57.73
C LEU A 40 -31.29 5.52 -57.34
N LYS A 41 -32.31 6.26 -57.77
CA LYS A 41 -32.46 7.67 -57.39
C LYS A 41 -32.77 7.81 -55.90
N ALA A 42 -33.64 6.97 -55.35
CA ALA A 42 -33.94 6.95 -53.93
C ALA A 42 -32.71 6.57 -53.09
N GLU A 43 -31.96 5.54 -53.49
CA GLU A 43 -30.71 5.14 -52.84
C GLU A 43 -29.63 6.24 -52.92
N TYR A 44 -29.54 6.94 -54.05
CA TYR A 44 -28.62 8.07 -54.20
C TYR A 44 -28.98 9.22 -53.25
N GLU A 45 -30.27 9.56 -53.15
CA GLU A 45 -30.76 10.61 -52.25
C GLU A 45 -30.54 10.25 -50.77
N THR A 46 -30.76 8.99 -50.36
CA THR A 46 -30.47 8.55 -48.98
C THR A 46 -28.97 8.55 -48.69
N THR A 47 -28.16 8.04 -49.61
CA THR A 47 -26.70 8.01 -49.46
C THR A 47 -26.12 9.41 -49.39
N GLN A 48 -26.64 10.36 -50.17
CA GLN A 48 -26.23 11.77 -50.05
C GLN A 48 -26.54 12.36 -48.67
N ARG A 49 -27.72 12.08 -48.11
CA ARG A 49 -28.10 12.55 -46.77
C ARG A 49 -27.20 11.94 -45.70
N ASP A 50 -27.00 10.63 -45.74
CA ASP A 50 -26.11 9.92 -44.80
C ASP A 50 -24.68 10.44 -44.87
N LEU A 51 -24.19 10.76 -46.07
CA LEU A 51 -22.86 11.32 -46.27
C LEU A 51 -22.78 12.73 -45.67
N ALA A 52 -23.79 13.57 -45.88
CA ALA A 52 -23.86 14.90 -45.27
C ALA A 52 -23.89 14.84 -43.74
N ASP A 53 -24.66 13.92 -43.16
CA ASP A 53 -24.74 13.71 -41.70
C ASP A 53 -23.43 13.18 -41.12
N LYS A 54 -22.79 12.21 -41.79
CA LYS A 54 -21.45 11.72 -41.39
C LYS A 54 -20.40 12.82 -41.46
N GLN A 55 -20.41 13.65 -42.50
CA GLN A 55 -19.50 14.80 -42.60
C GLN A 55 -19.77 15.85 -41.52
N LYS A 56 -21.02 16.08 -41.14
CA LYS A 56 -21.36 16.97 -40.03
C LYS A 56 -20.82 16.41 -38.72
N ARG A 57 -21.00 15.10 -38.48
CA ARG A 57 -20.53 14.42 -37.27
C ARG A 57 -19.01 14.37 -37.18
N LEU A 58 -18.30 14.15 -38.29
CA LEU A 58 -16.85 14.25 -38.34
C LEU A 58 -16.38 15.65 -37.93
N ARG A 59 -16.99 16.71 -38.49
CA ARG A 59 -16.66 18.09 -38.12
C ARG A 59 -16.95 18.41 -36.66
N GLU A 60 -18.01 17.85 -36.09
CA GLU A 60 -18.32 17.98 -34.66
C GLU A 60 -17.27 17.27 -33.79
N LEU A 61 -16.93 16.03 -34.13
CA LEU A 61 -15.90 15.26 -33.43
C LEU A 61 -14.51 15.90 -33.55
N GLU A 62 -14.15 16.46 -34.71
CA GLU A 62 -12.91 17.21 -34.91
C GLU A 62 -12.88 18.46 -34.03
N LYS A 63 -14.01 19.16 -33.89
CA LYS A 63 -14.11 20.33 -33.00
C LYS A 63 -14.03 19.93 -31.53
N GLU A 64 -14.67 18.84 -31.13
CA GLU A 64 -14.58 18.31 -29.77
C GLU A 64 -13.16 17.86 -29.44
N LEU A 65 -12.52 17.12 -30.36
CA LEU A 65 -11.13 16.71 -30.25
C LEU A 65 -10.19 17.92 -30.19
N ALA A 66 -10.38 18.93 -31.04
CA ALA A 66 -9.61 20.16 -31.00
C ALA A 66 -9.80 20.91 -29.68
N ARG A 67 -11.03 20.97 -29.16
CA ARG A 67 -11.33 21.61 -27.86
C ARG A 67 -10.63 20.87 -26.72
N VAL A 68 -10.71 19.54 -26.70
CA VAL A 68 -10.02 18.73 -25.67
C VAL A 68 -8.51 18.90 -25.82
N MET A 69 -7.96 18.80 -27.02
CA MET A 69 -6.52 18.90 -27.26
C MET A 69 -5.95 20.28 -26.96
N LEU A 70 -6.74 21.35 -27.06
CA LEU A 70 -6.32 22.71 -26.71
C LEU A 70 -5.80 22.77 -25.27
N ASP A 71 -6.44 22.06 -24.34
CA ASP A 71 -6.07 22.05 -22.92
C ASP A 71 -4.75 21.29 -22.67
N TRP A 72 -4.38 20.35 -23.54
CA TRP A 72 -3.17 19.54 -23.41
C TRP A 72 -1.93 20.18 -24.04
N ASN A 73 -2.11 21.25 -24.83
CA ASN A 73 -1.06 21.95 -25.55
C ASN A 73 -0.20 20.98 -26.42
N GLU A 74 1.10 21.23 -26.57
CA GLU A 74 2.02 20.36 -27.30
C GLU A 74 2.14 18.97 -26.66
N TYR A 75 2.21 17.96 -27.52
CA TYR A 75 2.37 16.57 -27.11
C TYR A 75 3.34 15.82 -28.01
N TRP A 76 4.03 14.87 -27.40
CA TRP A 76 5.01 14.05 -28.08
C TRP A 76 4.79 12.59 -27.67
N THR A 77 4.77 11.70 -28.65
CA THR A 77 4.52 10.26 -28.45
C THR A 77 5.69 9.44 -28.93
N ASN A 78 5.86 8.27 -28.33
CA ASN A 78 6.91 7.30 -28.67
C ASN A 78 8.32 7.91 -28.57
N ILE A 79 8.58 8.60 -27.46
CA ILE A 79 9.90 9.16 -27.17
C ILE A 79 10.78 8.08 -26.53
N GLN A 80 12.02 8.00 -27.00
CA GLN A 80 13.08 7.22 -26.35
C GLN A 80 13.57 7.99 -25.11
N VAL A 81 13.54 7.33 -23.95
CA VAL A 81 14.05 7.89 -22.69
C VAL A 81 15.13 7.00 -22.12
N ASP A 82 16.28 7.59 -21.85
CA ASP A 82 17.45 6.93 -21.26
C ASP A 82 17.80 7.54 -19.91
N VAL A 83 18.51 6.79 -19.07
CA VAL A 83 19.00 7.29 -17.77
C VAL A 83 20.11 8.32 -18.00
N LEU A 84 19.99 9.49 -17.39
CA LEU A 84 21.10 10.46 -17.34
C LEU A 84 21.85 10.38 -16.01
N ASP A 85 21.12 10.46 -14.90
CA ASP A 85 21.65 10.28 -13.55
C ASP A 85 20.61 9.56 -12.67
N PRO A 86 20.85 8.29 -12.29
CA PRO A 86 19.90 7.53 -11.48
C PRO A 86 19.75 8.07 -10.06
N LYS A 87 20.76 8.76 -9.51
CA LYS A 87 20.69 9.30 -8.13
C LYS A 87 19.82 10.55 -8.06
N ALA A 88 19.93 11.42 -9.06
CA ALA A 88 19.12 12.62 -9.18
C ALA A 88 17.74 12.37 -9.81
N GLY A 89 17.50 11.15 -10.33
CA GLY A 89 16.31 10.85 -11.12
C GLY A 89 16.27 11.61 -12.45
N SER A 90 17.42 12.04 -12.96
CA SER A 90 17.48 12.79 -14.21
C SER A 90 17.44 11.84 -15.41
N VAL A 91 16.62 12.18 -16.39
CA VAL A 91 16.42 11.38 -17.61
C VAL A 91 16.77 12.17 -18.86
N ARG A 92 17.26 11.47 -19.87
CA ARG A 92 17.51 12.02 -21.21
C ARG A 92 16.40 11.56 -22.13
N ALA A 93 15.81 12.48 -22.88
CA ALA A 93 14.75 12.16 -23.82
C ALA A 93 15.13 12.57 -25.24
N ALA A 94 14.76 11.76 -26.24
CA ALA A 94 14.98 12.01 -27.66
C ALA A 94 13.97 13.03 -28.24
N VAL A 95 13.85 14.19 -27.60
CA VAL A 95 13.04 15.33 -28.03
C VAL A 95 13.79 16.62 -27.68
N GLY A 96 13.89 17.56 -28.62
CA GLY A 96 14.66 18.79 -28.44
C GLY A 96 13.91 20.05 -28.88
N PRO A 97 14.60 21.20 -28.94
CA PRO A 97 14.05 22.48 -29.40
C PRO A 97 13.50 22.45 -30.82
N ASP A 98 14.01 21.57 -31.67
CA ASP A 98 13.51 21.29 -33.02
C ASP A 98 12.05 20.81 -33.04
N ARG A 99 11.55 20.30 -31.91
CA ARG A 99 10.17 19.86 -31.71
C ARG A 99 9.39 20.72 -30.72
N GLY A 100 9.85 21.94 -30.43
CA GLY A 100 9.15 22.90 -29.57
C GLY A 100 9.56 22.88 -28.10
N VAL A 101 10.42 21.96 -27.67
CA VAL A 101 10.84 21.84 -26.26
C VAL A 101 11.81 22.96 -25.87
N LYS A 102 11.46 23.75 -24.86
CA LYS A 102 12.28 24.88 -24.38
C LYS A 102 13.00 24.54 -23.09
N GLN A 103 14.20 25.08 -22.92
CA GLN A 103 14.92 25.00 -21.64
C GLN A 103 14.13 25.75 -20.56
N GLY A 104 14.04 25.15 -19.37
CA GLY A 104 13.23 25.64 -18.24
C GLY A 104 11.74 25.30 -18.33
N GLN A 105 11.27 24.70 -19.42
CA GLN A 105 9.88 24.26 -19.56
C GLN A 105 9.60 23.06 -18.64
N THR A 106 8.42 23.02 -18.04
CA THR A 106 7.91 21.83 -17.34
C THR A 106 7.19 20.92 -18.34
N LEU A 107 7.60 19.66 -18.39
CA LEU A 107 6.96 18.60 -19.16
C LEU A 107 6.36 17.56 -18.22
N TYR A 108 5.24 17.00 -18.62
CA TYR A 108 4.55 15.95 -17.88
C TYR A 108 4.81 14.62 -18.57
N LEU A 109 5.45 13.71 -17.86
CA LEU A 109 5.96 12.45 -18.42
C LEU A 109 5.02 11.30 -18.10
N PHE A 110 4.78 10.47 -19.12
CA PHE A 110 4.04 9.23 -19.02
C PHE A 110 4.92 8.10 -19.55
N GLN A 111 5.23 7.13 -18.68
CA GLN A 111 6.02 5.95 -19.02
C GLN A 111 5.11 4.84 -19.54
N PRO A 112 5.63 3.90 -20.38
CA PRO A 112 4.85 2.75 -20.81
C PRO A 112 4.46 1.85 -19.63
N ALA A 113 3.24 1.30 -19.67
CA ALA A 113 2.74 0.38 -18.65
C ALA A 113 3.51 -0.96 -18.65
N ALA A 114 3.42 -1.68 -17.53
CA ALA A 114 4.10 -2.96 -17.36
C ALA A 114 3.50 -4.09 -18.20
N GLU A 115 2.17 -4.12 -18.25
CA GLU A 115 1.38 -5.11 -18.95
C GLU A 115 0.30 -4.36 -19.74
N GLY A 116 0.31 -4.50 -21.06
CA GLY A 116 -0.70 -3.92 -21.95
C GLY A 116 -0.32 -2.59 -22.62
N ASP A 117 -1.25 -2.12 -23.46
CA ASP A 117 -1.09 -0.92 -24.28
C ASP A 117 -1.59 0.32 -23.51
N GLY A 118 -0.82 0.72 -22.50
CA GLY A 118 -1.16 1.79 -21.58
C GLY A 118 0.05 2.65 -21.23
N THR A 119 -0.21 3.83 -20.65
CA THR A 119 0.83 4.71 -20.13
C THR A 119 0.52 5.10 -18.70
N VAL A 120 1.52 5.05 -17.83
CA VAL A 120 1.44 5.44 -16.42
C VAL A 120 2.03 6.82 -16.26
N PHE A 121 1.29 7.72 -15.62
CA PHE A 121 1.79 9.05 -15.29
C PHE A 121 2.93 8.94 -14.28
N LEU A 122 4.08 9.53 -14.60
CA LEU A 122 5.25 9.54 -13.72
C LEU A 122 5.33 10.82 -12.90
N GLY A 123 5.06 11.97 -13.52
CA GLY A 123 5.13 13.26 -12.84
C GLY A 123 5.62 14.41 -13.73
N PRO A 124 5.71 15.62 -13.14
CA PRO A 124 6.30 16.79 -13.79
C PRO A 124 7.84 16.75 -13.74
N PHE A 125 8.47 17.09 -14.87
CA PHE A 125 9.92 17.23 -15.03
C PHE A 125 10.25 18.59 -15.63
N VAL A 126 11.32 19.22 -15.17
CA VAL A 126 11.84 20.47 -15.74
C VAL A 126 12.94 20.14 -16.74
N VAL A 127 12.89 20.77 -17.90
CA VAL A 127 13.94 20.71 -18.92
C VAL A 127 15.15 21.51 -18.44
N GLU A 128 16.20 20.82 -17.99
CA GLU A 128 17.45 21.48 -17.54
C GLU A 128 18.35 21.84 -18.71
N THR A 129 18.45 20.95 -19.69
CA THR A 129 19.27 21.15 -20.89
C THR A 129 18.45 20.78 -22.12
N ALA A 130 18.51 21.62 -23.15
CA ALA A 130 17.86 21.35 -24.42
C ALA A 130 18.89 21.46 -25.54
N ARG A 131 19.08 20.38 -26.30
CA ARG A 131 19.98 20.29 -27.46
C ARG A 131 19.18 19.78 -28.66
N GLN A 132 19.69 19.96 -29.87
CA GLN A 132 19.00 19.45 -31.06
C GLN A 132 18.73 17.94 -30.92
N GLY A 133 17.46 17.54 -31.09
CA GLY A 133 17.00 16.16 -31.00
C GLY A 133 16.96 15.53 -29.60
N GLN A 134 17.40 16.23 -28.54
CA GLN A 134 17.44 15.67 -27.19
C GLN A 134 17.34 16.71 -26.07
N CYS A 135 16.76 16.31 -24.93
CA CYS A 135 16.71 17.13 -23.74
C CYS A 135 17.06 16.33 -22.48
N GLY A 136 17.66 17.01 -21.51
CA GLY A 136 17.88 16.51 -20.15
C GLY A 136 16.79 17.04 -19.24
N LEU A 137 16.14 16.13 -18.52
CA LEU A 137 14.98 16.39 -17.68
C LEU A 137 15.30 16.00 -16.24
N ARG A 138 14.90 16.85 -15.29
CA ARG A 138 14.98 16.58 -13.86
C ARG A 138 13.59 16.62 -13.23
N PRO A 139 13.23 15.69 -12.33
CA PRO A 139 11.93 15.72 -11.66
C PRO A 139 11.75 17.04 -10.90
N ALA A 140 10.57 17.64 -11.04
CA ALA A 140 10.19 18.85 -10.32
C ALA A 140 9.70 18.58 -8.89
N TRP A 141 9.59 17.30 -8.53
CA TRP A 141 9.03 16.80 -7.28
C TRP A 141 10.05 15.90 -6.55
N ARG A 142 9.79 15.63 -5.28
CA ARG A 142 10.63 14.76 -4.45
C ARG A 142 10.14 13.31 -4.60
N PHE A 143 10.95 12.48 -5.25
CA PHE A 143 10.68 11.04 -5.38
C PHE A 143 11.25 10.25 -4.20
N ARG A 144 10.74 9.03 -3.99
CA ARG A 144 11.17 8.17 -2.89
C ARG A 144 12.49 7.45 -3.21
N PRO A 145 13.30 7.09 -2.20
CA PRO A 145 14.50 6.28 -2.42
C PRO A 145 14.17 4.98 -3.18
N GLY A 146 14.96 4.66 -4.22
CA GLY A 146 14.76 3.47 -5.07
C GLY A 146 13.62 3.58 -6.08
N GLU A 147 12.97 4.74 -6.21
CA GLU A 147 11.93 4.96 -7.21
C GLU A 147 12.47 5.04 -8.65
N PRO A 148 13.59 5.74 -8.95
CA PRO A 148 14.15 5.81 -10.29
C PRO A 148 14.57 4.45 -10.87
N GLU A 149 14.85 3.48 -10.00
CA GLU A 149 15.20 2.10 -10.37
C GLU A 149 13.98 1.33 -10.91
N LYS A 150 12.76 1.77 -10.57
CA LYS A 150 11.50 1.15 -11.02
C LYS A 150 10.98 1.76 -12.33
N TRP A 151 11.58 2.85 -12.79
CA TRP A 151 11.17 3.52 -14.03
C TRP A 151 11.56 2.70 -15.25
N ARG A 152 10.73 2.77 -16.29
CA ARG A 152 10.92 1.97 -17.51
C ARG A 152 11.60 2.78 -18.60
N TYR A 153 12.92 2.63 -18.72
CA TYR A 153 13.68 3.29 -19.79
C TYR A 153 13.49 2.58 -21.14
N GLY A 154 13.58 3.32 -22.24
CA GLY A 154 13.33 2.82 -23.58
C GLY A 154 12.33 3.67 -24.39
N PRO A 155 11.81 3.12 -25.50
CA PRO A 155 10.83 3.80 -26.34
C PRO A 155 9.42 3.74 -25.73
N GLY A 156 8.47 4.44 -26.35
CA GLY A 156 7.06 4.41 -25.95
C GLY A 156 6.63 5.46 -24.93
N TRP A 157 7.53 6.32 -24.48
CA TRP A 157 7.15 7.40 -23.56
C TRP A 157 6.28 8.46 -24.26
N ARG A 158 5.38 9.08 -23.50
CA ARG A 158 4.54 10.18 -23.96
C ARG A 158 4.76 11.40 -23.08
N PHE A 159 5.02 12.54 -23.69
CA PHE A 159 5.24 13.80 -23.00
C PHE A 159 4.11 14.76 -23.33
N ARG A 160 3.74 15.59 -22.38
CA ARG A 160 2.75 16.67 -22.54
C ARG A 160 3.32 17.97 -22.00
N ALA A 161 3.07 19.08 -22.68
CA ALA A 161 3.44 20.41 -22.20
C ALA A 161 2.48 20.93 -21.12
N ALA A 162 1.23 20.45 -21.12
CA ALA A 162 0.23 20.82 -20.12
C ALA A 162 -0.63 19.61 -19.72
N ILE A 163 -1.16 19.68 -18.51
CA ILE A 163 -2.23 18.81 -18.00
C ILE A 163 -3.44 19.71 -17.73
N PRO A 164 -4.67 19.31 -18.12
CA PRO A 164 -5.87 20.09 -17.83
C PRO A 164 -6.00 20.46 -16.36
N THR A 165 -6.46 21.69 -16.09
CA THR A 165 -6.54 22.25 -14.73
C THR A 165 -7.43 21.43 -13.80
N ALA A 166 -8.50 20.82 -14.31
CA ALA A 166 -9.37 19.93 -13.55
C ALA A 166 -8.62 18.73 -12.93
N THR A 167 -7.62 18.20 -13.65
CA THR A 167 -6.80 17.08 -13.15
C THR A 167 -5.68 17.52 -12.21
N LEU A 168 -5.20 18.77 -12.32
CA LEU A 168 -4.17 19.31 -11.41
C LEU A 168 -4.64 19.40 -9.96
N ALA A 169 -5.91 19.72 -9.71
CA ALA A 169 -6.47 19.74 -8.36
C ALA A 169 -6.38 18.36 -7.69
N ALA A 170 -6.74 17.30 -8.42
CA ALA A 170 -6.66 15.93 -7.93
C ALA A 170 -5.20 15.51 -7.63
N PHE A 171 -4.24 15.91 -8.47
CA PHE A 171 -2.83 15.64 -8.19
C PHE A 171 -2.34 16.32 -6.92
N ARG A 172 -2.74 17.58 -6.69
CA ARG A 172 -2.38 18.31 -5.47
C ARG A 172 -2.95 17.63 -4.22
N ASP A 173 -4.19 17.17 -4.26
CA ASP A 173 -4.80 16.45 -3.14
C ASP A 173 -4.09 15.12 -2.87
N LEU A 174 -3.68 14.41 -3.93
CA LEU A 174 -2.86 13.20 -3.81
C LEU A 174 -1.48 13.48 -3.22
N GLU A 175 -0.81 14.57 -3.61
CA GLU A 175 0.48 14.97 -3.04
C GLU A 175 0.36 15.27 -1.54
N VAL A 176 -0.69 15.98 -1.12
CA VAL A 176 -0.96 16.24 0.30
C VAL A 176 -1.22 14.93 1.06
N ALA A 177 -2.00 14.02 0.46
CA ALA A 177 -2.26 12.71 1.05
C ALA A 177 -0.98 11.87 1.20
N PHE A 178 -0.08 11.90 0.19
CA PHE A 178 1.20 11.22 0.27
C PHE A 178 2.10 11.81 1.35
N ALA A 179 2.21 13.14 1.43
CA ALA A 179 2.99 13.81 2.47
C ALA A 179 2.50 13.44 3.88
N LEU A 180 1.19 13.44 4.11
CA LEU A 180 0.59 13.04 5.38
C LEU A 180 0.87 11.56 5.69
N SER A 181 0.80 10.69 4.68
CA SER A 181 1.10 9.26 4.84
C SER A 181 2.57 9.02 5.23
N ASP A 182 3.51 9.78 4.66
CA ASP A 182 4.94 9.69 4.95
C ASP A 182 5.25 10.23 6.36
N GLU A 183 4.61 11.34 6.76
CA GLU A 183 4.71 11.85 8.14
C GLU A 183 4.20 10.83 9.17
N LEU A 184 3.05 10.21 8.89
CA LEU A 184 2.47 9.18 9.75
C LEU A 184 3.38 7.96 9.84
N LEU A 185 3.95 7.52 8.71
CA LEU A 185 4.89 6.41 8.67
C LEU A 185 6.15 6.71 9.50
N HIS A 186 6.72 7.91 9.36
CA HIS A 186 7.85 8.34 10.18
C HIS A 186 7.51 8.41 11.67
N ALA A 187 6.33 8.92 12.03
CA ALA A 187 5.87 8.96 13.41
C ALA A 187 5.75 7.54 14.00
N LYS A 188 5.17 6.60 13.25
CA LYS A 188 5.08 5.19 13.65
C LYS A 188 6.45 4.54 13.82
N GLN A 189 7.39 4.79 12.91
CA GLN A 189 8.75 4.26 13.03
C GLN A 189 9.47 4.78 14.29
N ARG A 190 9.34 6.07 14.60
CA ARG A 190 9.90 6.64 15.84
C ARG A 190 9.26 6.03 17.08
N TYR A 191 7.94 5.85 17.05
CA TYR A 191 7.20 5.23 18.15
C TYR A 191 7.66 3.78 18.39
N LEU A 192 7.82 2.98 17.33
CA LEU A 192 8.34 1.62 17.42
C LEU A 192 9.75 1.59 17.99
N ALA A 193 10.66 2.46 17.52
CA ALA A 193 12.01 2.54 18.06
C ALA A 193 12.03 2.89 19.56
N ALA A 194 11.16 3.82 20.00
CA ALA A 194 11.02 4.16 21.42
C ALA A 194 10.45 2.98 22.23
N GLN A 195 9.47 2.25 21.71
CA GLN A 195 8.94 1.05 22.37
C GLN A 195 10.00 -0.05 22.49
N GLU A 196 10.84 -0.25 21.48
CA GLU A 196 11.94 -1.21 21.53
C GLU A 196 12.96 -0.83 22.61
N GLN A 197 13.31 0.45 22.72
CA GLN A 197 14.19 0.95 23.78
C GLN A 197 13.57 0.74 25.17
N LEU A 198 12.30 1.06 25.35
CA LEU A 198 11.58 0.82 26.62
C LEU A 198 11.55 -0.66 26.98
N LYS A 199 11.29 -1.54 25.99
CA LYS A 199 11.31 -2.99 26.20
C LYS A 199 12.69 -3.49 26.61
N GLN A 200 13.76 -3.00 25.99
CA GLN A 200 15.13 -3.36 26.35
C GLN A 200 15.46 -2.90 27.78
N SER A 201 15.13 -1.65 28.13
CA SER A 201 15.33 -1.14 29.50
C SER A 201 14.52 -1.92 30.54
N ALA A 202 13.24 -2.21 30.26
CA ALA A 202 12.41 -3.01 31.15
C ALA A 202 12.98 -4.43 31.34
N GLN A 203 13.49 -5.06 30.27
CA GLN A 203 14.14 -6.36 30.36
C GLN A 203 15.41 -6.31 31.20
N GLN A 204 16.22 -5.26 31.06
CA GLN A 204 17.41 -5.06 31.90
C GLN A 204 17.04 -4.90 33.37
N HIS A 205 16.02 -4.09 33.68
CA HIS A 205 15.52 -3.94 35.05
C HIS A 205 14.97 -5.24 35.62
N LEU A 206 14.21 -6.00 34.82
CA LEU A 206 13.72 -7.31 35.24
C LEU A 206 14.87 -8.28 35.55
N ASN A 207 15.84 -8.37 34.64
CA ASN A 207 17.01 -9.23 34.83
C ASN A 207 17.81 -8.82 36.07
N PHE A 208 17.98 -7.52 36.30
CA PHE A 208 18.63 -6.99 37.50
C PHE A 208 17.88 -7.39 38.78
N ARG A 209 16.55 -7.25 38.81
CA ARG A 209 15.73 -7.67 39.96
C ARG A 209 15.76 -9.18 40.19
N LEU A 210 15.74 -9.97 39.12
CA LEU A 210 15.90 -11.42 39.22
C LEU A 210 17.26 -11.80 39.80
N ALA A 211 18.33 -11.10 39.37
CA ALA A 211 19.67 -11.29 39.92
C ALA A 211 19.78 -10.85 41.39
N GLU A 212 19.11 -9.77 41.81
CA GLU A 212 19.05 -9.39 43.23
C GLU A 212 18.31 -10.43 44.09
N LEU A 213 17.19 -10.95 43.58
CA LEU A 213 16.34 -11.88 44.33
C LEU A 213 16.98 -13.28 44.41
N HIS A 214 17.39 -13.83 43.28
CA HIS A 214 17.91 -15.20 43.19
C HIS A 214 19.43 -15.29 43.33
N GLY A 215 20.14 -14.17 43.22
CA GLY A 215 21.59 -14.13 43.23
C GLY A 215 22.18 -14.30 41.84
N THR A 216 23.50 -14.24 41.80
CA THR A 216 24.31 -14.56 40.62
C THR A 216 25.35 -15.59 41.02
N ASP A 217 26.05 -16.19 40.06
CA ASP A 217 27.11 -17.16 40.35
C ASP A 217 28.21 -16.62 41.30
N ALA A 218 28.30 -15.29 41.46
CA ALA A 218 29.28 -14.62 42.31
C ALA A 218 28.76 -14.21 43.70
N ALA A 219 27.44 -14.14 43.92
CA ALA A 219 26.88 -13.69 45.19
C ALA A 219 25.48 -14.28 45.46
N PRO A 220 25.22 -14.78 46.68
CA PRO A 220 23.92 -15.32 47.06
C PRO A 220 22.84 -14.23 46.98
N GLY A 221 21.65 -14.61 46.52
CA GLY A 221 20.51 -13.70 46.39
C GLY A 221 19.88 -13.35 47.72
N LEU A 222 19.02 -12.33 47.71
CA LEU A 222 18.25 -11.93 48.90
C LEU A 222 17.40 -13.09 49.47
N VAL A 223 16.89 -13.97 48.61
CA VAL A 223 16.11 -15.14 49.07
C VAL A 223 16.98 -16.08 49.88
N GLN A 224 18.18 -16.40 49.38
CA GLN A 224 19.11 -17.27 50.09
C GLN A 224 19.61 -16.61 51.39
N ALA A 225 19.92 -15.31 51.36
CA ALA A 225 20.30 -14.58 52.57
C ALA A 225 19.20 -14.58 53.64
N LEU A 226 17.93 -14.50 53.23
CA LEU A 226 16.80 -14.62 54.15
C LEU A 226 16.67 -16.03 54.71
N GLU A 227 16.83 -17.07 53.89
CA GLU A 227 16.84 -18.47 54.35
C GLU A 227 17.95 -18.70 55.39
N GLU A 228 19.16 -18.20 55.14
CA GLU A 228 20.30 -18.30 56.07
C GLU A 228 20.04 -17.55 57.40
N GLU A 229 19.47 -16.33 57.34
CA GLU A 229 19.07 -15.59 58.55
C GLU A 229 17.94 -16.29 59.33
N GLU A 230 16.96 -16.91 58.64
CA GLU A 230 15.88 -17.66 59.27
C GLU A 230 16.40 -18.93 59.95
N GLU A 231 17.33 -19.65 59.33
CA GLU A 231 18.01 -20.81 59.93
C GLU A 231 18.79 -20.39 61.19
N ALA A 232 19.61 -19.33 61.11
CA ALA A 232 20.34 -18.81 62.26
C ALA A 232 19.41 -18.37 63.40
N ARG A 233 18.28 -17.73 63.07
CA ARG A 233 17.25 -17.36 64.05
C ARG A 233 16.64 -18.61 64.70
N ASN A 234 16.34 -19.66 63.94
CA ASN A 234 15.76 -20.89 64.46
C ASN A 234 16.73 -21.59 65.43
N GLU A 235 18.02 -21.64 65.11
CA GLU A 235 19.05 -22.19 66.02
C GLU A 235 19.12 -21.40 67.32
N LEU A 236 19.13 -20.06 67.25
CA LEU A 236 19.13 -19.21 68.44
C LEU A 236 17.89 -19.43 69.30
N LEU A 237 16.71 -19.60 68.71
CA LEU A 237 15.47 -19.90 69.45
C LEU A 237 15.58 -21.25 70.18
N VAL A 238 16.14 -22.28 69.54
CA VAL A 238 16.39 -23.59 70.17
C VAL A 238 17.36 -23.45 71.35
N GLN A 239 18.43 -22.65 71.21
CA GLN A 239 19.37 -22.40 72.30
C GLN A 239 18.72 -21.65 73.47
N VAL A 240 17.91 -20.62 73.19
CA VAL A 240 17.16 -19.88 74.21
C VAL A 240 16.22 -20.81 74.97
N ASP A 241 15.49 -21.69 74.27
CA ASP A 241 14.59 -22.65 74.90
C ASP A 241 15.35 -23.69 75.74
N PHE A 242 16.51 -24.16 75.28
CA PHE A 242 17.38 -25.02 76.08
C PHE A 242 17.83 -24.32 77.36
N LEU A 243 18.30 -23.08 77.28
CA LEU A 243 18.71 -22.27 78.43
C LEU A 243 17.55 -22.03 79.39
N ARG A 244 16.34 -21.73 78.89
CA ARG A 244 15.12 -21.60 79.70
C ARG A 244 14.82 -22.88 80.47
N ARG A 245 14.82 -24.04 79.80
CA ARG A 245 14.60 -25.34 80.45
C ARG A 245 15.65 -25.61 81.52
N ARG A 246 16.92 -25.31 81.24
CA ARG A 246 18.02 -25.47 82.20
C ARG A 246 17.88 -24.53 83.41
N LEU A 247 17.48 -23.28 83.19
CA LEU A 247 17.20 -22.33 84.26
C LEU A 247 16.08 -22.84 85.16
N ILE A 248 14.95 -23.27 84.58
CA ILE A 248 13.81 -23.84 85.31
C ILE A 248 14.25 -25.03 86.17
N GLN A 249 14.99 -25.98 85.59
CA GLN A 249 15.53 -27.13 86.34
C GLN A 249 16.45 -26.72 87.49
N THR A 250 17.29 -25.71 87.26
CA THR A 250 18.24 -25.22 88.28
C THR A 250 17.49 -24.53 89.42
N VAL A 251 16.49 -23.70 89.12
CA VAL A 251 15.62 -23.06 90.12
C VAL A 251 14.85 -24.12 90.91
N ALA A 252 14.23 -25.09 90.25
CA ALA A 252 13.52 -26.19 90.92
C ALA A 252 14.47 -26.98 91.85
N ARG A 253 15.71 -27.24 91.42
CA ARG A 253 16.72 -27.90 92.26
C ARG A 253 17.13 -27.06 93.46
N LEU A 254 17.28 -25.75 93.30
CA LEU A 254 17.57 -24.83 94.41
C LEU A 254 16.43 -24.80 95.42
N GLU A 255 15.18 -24.78 94.96
CA GLU A 255 14.00 -24.87 95.83
C GLU A 255 13.95 -26.20 96.59
N GLN A 256 14.23 -27.32 95.91
CA GLN A 256 14.34 -28.63 96.54
C GLN A 256 15.45 -28.67 97.60
N LEU A 257 16.64 -28.15 97.31
CA LEU A 257 17.76 -28.08 98.26
C LEU A 257 17.43 -27.17 99.45
N ARG A 258 16.77 -26.05 99.21
CA ARG A 258 16.30 -25.15 100.28
C ARG A 258 15.30 -25.85 101.19
N ALA A 259 14.32 -26.55 100.60
CA ALA A 259 13.35 -27.33 101.36
C ALA A 259 14.02 -28.49 102.14
N ALA A 260 15.01 -29.16 101.56
CA ALA A 260 15.79 -30.21 102.22
C ALA A 260 16.64 -29.67 103.38
N ASN A 261 17.33 -28.55 103.19
CA ASN A 261 18.08 -27.88 104.26
C ASN A 261 17.16 -27.47 105.41
N GLN A 262 16.00 -26.86 105.11
CA GLN A 262 15.01 -26.51 106.13
C GLN A 262 14.56 -27.75 106.94
N ARG A 263 14.31 -28.88 106.27
CA ARG A 263 13.99 -30.15 106.94
C ARG A 263 15.14 -30.66 107.81
N LEU A 264 16.38 -30.58 107.34
CA LEU A 264 17.56 -31.00 108.12
C LEU A 264 17.77 -30.10 109.35
N THR A 265 17.59 -28.79 109.23
CA THR A 265 17.66 -27.86 110.37
C THR A 265 16.62 -28.22 111.42
N GLN A 266 15.37 -28.47 111.00
CA GLN A 266 14.31 -28.94 111.90
C GLN A 266 14.63 -30.30 112.56
N GLN A 267 15.34 -31.20 111.86
CA GLN A 267 15.79 -32.47 112.44
C GLN A 267 16.96 -32.32 113.41
N LEU A 268 17.89 -31.39 113.16
CA LEU A 268 19.01 -31.09 114.06
C LEU A 268 18.54 -30.39 115.34
N GLU A 269 17.58 -29.48 115.26
CA GLU A 269 16.90 -28.90 116.42
C GLU A 269 16.22 -29.98 117.28
N ARG A 270 15.67 -31.02 116.65
CA ARG A 270 15.12 -32.19 117.36
C ARG A 270 16.18 -33.11 117.98
N ARG A 271 17.39 -33.19 117.41
CA ARG A 271 18.46 -34.11 117.85
C ARG A 271 19.41 -33.50 118.89
N THR A 272 19.48 -32.18 118.99
CA THR A 272 20.33 -31.43 119.93
C THR A 272 19.68 -31.15 121.28
N LEU A 273 18.53 -31.76 121.56
CA LEU A 273 17.98 -31.85 122.91
C LEU A 273 18.49 -33.14 123.58
N PRO A 274 19.60 -33.12 124.36
CA PRO A 274 19.75 -34.07 125.43
C PRO A 274 18.63 -33.80 126.43
N THR A 275 17.89 -34.86 126.75
CA THR A 275 16.96 -34.90 127.88
C THR A 275 17.76 -34.80 129.18
N THR A 276 18.24 -33.60 129.51
CA THR A 276 18.42 -33.20 130.91
C THR A 276 17.07 -32.69 131.41
N ALA A 277 16.28 -33.61 131.98
CA ALA A 277 15.46 -33.39 133.17
C ALA A 277 14.48 -34.56 133.40
N GLY A 278 14.59 -35.20 134.56
CA GLY A 278 13.55 -36.07 135.10
C GLY A 278 14.05 -37.03 136.17
N ARG A 279 14.09 -36.53 137.42
CA ARG A 279 14.13 -37.21 138.73
C ARG A 279 14.10 -38.74 138.77
#